data_AF-A0A2U8E3P2-F1
#
_entry.id   AF-A0A2U8E3P2-F1
#
_cell.length_a   1.000
_cell.length_b   1.000
_cell.length_c   1.000
_cell.angle_alpha   90.00
_cell.angle_beta   90.00
_cell.angle_gamma   90.00
#
_symmetry.space_group_name_H-M   'P 1'
#
loop_
_entity.id
_entity.type
_entity.pdbx_description
1 polymer ?
#
loop_
_entity_poly.entity_id
_entity_poly.type
_entity_poly.pdbx_seq_one_letter_code
_entity_poly.pdbx_strand_id
1 'polypeptide(L)'
;MNRAWPKTLRHVAGNGPRLIPSNIMITCETTFDSELLNLPKGRKLTALRNELLHNINLGETAIFRFLRGYLVASLWSSTDDEGEPLDNDFGITSIATESLLSAWAECSRFMRENETDLTHLDDEHNGQNLWLTRCRHGAGFWSTCTDDESAEYAMLQLTHASHGFGEIDLYIGDDKKLHFSNEGGIV
;
A
#
# COMPACT_ATOMS: atom_id res chain seq x y z
N MET A 1 -6.00 36.39 -51.00
CA MET A 1 -6.93 35.40 -51.58
C MET A 1 -7.23 34.36 -50.51
N ASN A 2 -8.43 34.45 -49.95
CA ASN A 2 -8.92 33.69 -48.80
C ASN A 2 -9.20 32.22 -49.17
N ARG A 3 -8.91 31.27 -48.27
CA ARG A 3 -9.64 29.99 -48.22
C ARG A 3 -10.39 29.93 -46.89
N ALA A 4 -11.70 29.99 -47.02
CA ALA A 4 -12.68 30.00 -45.95
C ALA A 4 -12.92 28.60 -45.39
N TRP A 5 -13.15 28.53 -44.07
CA TRP A 5 -13.77 27.38 -43.39
C TRP A 5 -15.28 27.37 -43.62
N PRO A 6 -15.94 26.20 -43.77
CA PRO A 6 -17.39 26.14 -43.69
C PRO A 6 -17.85 25.95 -42.23
N LYS A 7 -18.61 26.94 -41.73
CA LYS A 7 -19.56 26.76 -40.62
C LYS A 7 -20.86 26.23 -41.20
N THR A 8 -21.39 25.12 -40.66
CA THR A 8 -22.84 24.95 -40.37
C THR A 8 -23.07 23.71 -39.52
N LEU A 9 -23.65 23.95 -38.34
CA LEU A 9 -24.35 22.97 -37.49
C LEU A 9 -25.57 22.37 -38.19
N ARG A 10 -25.82 21.07 -37.99
CA ARG A 10 -27.19 20.55 -37.84
C ARG A 10 -27.26 19.62 -36.64
N HIS A 11 -28.17 19.97 -35.73
CA HIS A 11 -28.65 19.20 -34.61
C HIS A 11 -29.35 17.94 -35.13
N VAL A 12 -28.98 16.76 -34.63
CA VAL A 12 -29.87 15.59 -34.56
C VAL A 12 -29.78 15.07 -33.13
N ALA A 13 -30.84 15.32 -32.38
CA ALA A 13 -31.10 14.70 -31.09
C ALA A 13 -31.44 13.21 -31.32
N GLY A 14 -30.91 12.32 -30.49
CA GLY A 14 -31.25 10.91 -30.53
C GLY A 14 -30.40 10.02 -29.64
N ASN A 15 -30.93 9.79 -28.43
CA ASN A 15 -30.80 8.59 -27.61
C ASN A 15 -29.51 8.35 -26.78
N GLY A 16 -29.57 8.89 -25.56
CA GLY A 16 -29.41 8.11 -24.33
C GLY A 16 -27.99 7.97 -23.77
N PRO A 17 -27.79 8.07 -22.44
CA PRO A 17 -26.52 7.71 -21.83
C PRO A 17 -26.26 6.24 -22.12
N ARG A 18 -25.15 5.95 -22.81
CA ARG A 18 -24.62 4.58 -22.87
C ARG A 18 -24.20 4.22 -21.45
N LEU A 19 -25.02 3.40 -20.81
CA LEU A 19 -24.64 2.67 -19.61
C LEU A 19 -23.40 1.86 -19.97
N ILE A 20 -22.25 2.34 -19.51
CA ILE A 20 -21.04 1.52 -19.39
C ILE A 20 -21.44 0.42 -18.39
N PRO A 21 -21.40 -0.87 -18.76
CA PRO A 21 -21.74 -1.92 -17.82
C PRO A 21 -20.78 -1.84 -16.64
N SER A 22 -21.34 -1.49 -15.48
CA SER A 22 -20.71 -1.50 -14.18
C SER A 22 -20.47 -2.93 -13.73
N ASN A 23 -19.60 -3.65 -14.45
CA ASN A 23 -18.89 -4.79 -13.91
C ASN A 23 -17.50 -4.29 -13.54
N ILE A 24 -17.48 -3.41 -12.53
CA ILE A 24 -16.30 -3.21 -11.71
C ILE A 24 -15.98 -4.60 -11.17
N MET A 25 -14.82 -5.13 -11.52
CA MET A 25 -14.21 -6.19 -10.73
C MET A 25 -14.06 -5.60 -9.32
N ILE A 26 -15.00 -5.92 -8.45
CA ILE A 26 -14.88 -5.66 -7.02
C ILE A 26 -13.80 -6.62 -6.56
N THR A 27 -12.55 -6.19 -6.65
CA THR A 27 -11.43 -6.89 -6.04
C THR A 27 -11.68 -6.87 -4.54
N CYS A 28 -11.36 -7.98 -3.88
CA CYS A 28 -11.56 -8.21 -2.44
C CYS A 28 -11.04 -7.04 -1.56
N GLU A 29 -10.07 -6.29 -2.07
CA GLU A 29 -9.45 -5.09 -1.48
C GLU A 29 -10.47 -3.97 -1.20
N THR A 30 -11.37 -3.68 -2.13
CA THR A 30 -12.41 -2.64 -1.94
C THR A 30 -13.49 -3.06 -0.94
N THR A 31 -13.74 -4.36 -0.82
CA THR A 31 -14.72 -4.89 0.14
C THR A 31 -14.21 -4.74 1.57
N PHE A 32 -12.92 -5.01 1.84
CA PHE A 32 -12.35 -4.90 3.18
C PHE A 32 -12.15 -3.44 3.64
N ASP A 33 -11.79 -2.52 2.73
CA ASP A 33 -11.75 -1.06 2.99
C ASP A 33 -13.13 -0.58 3.46
N SER A 34 -14.19 -1.05 2.78
CA SER A 34 -15.57 -0.74 3.15
C SER A 34 -16.05 -1.45 4.42
N GLU A 35 -15.52 -2.64 4.74
CA GLU A 35 -15.83 -3.40 5.95
C GLU A 35 -15.11 -2.84 7.20
N LEU A 36 -13.92 -2.24 7.04
CA LEU A 36 -13.21 -1.53 8.10
C LEU A 36 -13.92 -0.22 8.46
N LEU A 37 -14.34 0.56 7.45
CA LEU A 37 -15.13 1.78 7.66
C LEU A 37 -16.54 1.49 8.21
N ASN A 38 -17.11 0.33 7.88
CA ASN A 38 -18.43 -0.11 8.34
C ASN A 38 -18.33 -1.26 9.36
N LEU A 39 -17.27 -1.32 10.17
CA LEU A 39 -17.13 -2.34 11.20
C LEU A 39 -18.44 -2.40 12.01
N PRO A 40 -19.19 -3.52 11.93
CA PRO A 40 -20.41 -3.65 12.71
C PRO A 40 -20.01 -3.45 14.16
N LYS A 41 -20.68 -2.53 14.87
CA LYS A 41 -20.49 -2.35 16.31
C LYS A 41 -20.58 -3.74 16.97
N GLY A 42 -19.44 -4.36 17.29
CA GLY A 42 -19.38 -5.71 17.85
C GLY A 42 -18.55 -6.79 17.12
N ARG A 43 -17.94 -6.55 15.94
CA ARG A 43 -16.88 -7.49 15.46
C ARG A 43 -15.71 -7.42 16.44
N LYS A 44 -15.28 -8.57 16.98
CA LYS A 44 -14.16 -8.61 17.94
C LYS A 44 -12.85 -8.32 17.20
N LEU A 45 -12.06 -7.37 17.71
CA LEU A 45 -10.74 -7.00 17.18
C LEU A 45 -9.81 -8.23 16.98
N THR A 46 -9.97 -9.25 17.84
CA THR A 46 -9.27 -10.54 17.72
C THR A 46 -9.59 -11.31 16.45
N ALA A 47 -10.84 -11.28 15.97
CA ALA A 47 -11.22 -11.99 14.74
C ALA A 47 -10.59 -11.33 13.51
N LEU A 48 -10.62 -10.00 13.47
CA LEU A 48 -10.00 -9.20 12.40
C LEU A 48 -8.50 -9.43 12.34
N ARG A 49 -7.83 -9.43 13.51
CA ARG A 49 -6.41 -9.77 13.62
C ARG A 49 -6.10 -11.13 13.01
N ASN A 50 -6.88 -12.16 13.40
CA ASN A 50 -6.63 -13.53 12.94
C ASN A 50 -6.81 -13.66 11.43
N GLU A 51 -7.84 -13.04 10.86
CA GLU A 51 -8.08 -13.02 9.42
C GLU A 51 -6.96 -12.31 8.67
N LEU A 52 -6.54 -11.13 9.14
CA LEU A 52 -5.46 -10.37 8.53
C LEU A 52 -4.14 -11.16 8.55
N LEU A 53 -3.78 -11.74 9.70
CA LEU A 53 -2.57 -12.57 9.82
C LEU A 53 -2.62 -13.81 8.92
N HIS A 54 -3.80 -14.45 8.82
CA HIS A 54 -3.99 -15.59 7.93
C HIS A 54 -3.74 -15.21 6.47
N ASN A 55 -4.33 -14.11 6.03
CA ASN A 55 -4.20 -13.61 4.67
C ASN A 55 -2.78 -13.14 4.33
N ILE A 56 -2.10 -12.44 5.25
CA ILE A 56 -0.68 -12.07 5.12
C ILE A 56 0.18 -13.32 4.94
N ASN A 57 -0.08 -14.38 5.71
CA ASN A 57 0.68 -15.62 5.63
C ASN A 57 0.43 -16.39 4.32
N LEU A 58 -0.81 -16.38 3.82
CA LEU A 58 -1.13 -17.04 2.54
C LEU A 58 -0.62 -16.25 1.32
N GLY A 59 -0.62 -14.92 1.39
CA GLY A 59 -0.14 -14.07 0.28
C GLY A 59 -0.93 -14.24 -1.02
N GLU A 60 -2.22 -14.57 -0.94
CA GLU A 60 -3.04 -14.90 -2.13
C GLU A 60 -3.25 -13.70 -3.05
N THR A 61 -3.39 -12.49 -2.48
CA THR A 61 -3.60 -11.25 -3.23
C THR A 61 -2.36 -10.38 -3.26
N ALA A 62 -2.32 -9.43 -4.20
CA ALA A 62 -1.24 -8.47 -4.33
C ALA A 62 -1.07 -7.64 -3.05
N ILE A 63 -2.17 -7.11 -2.47
CA ILE A 63 -2.09 -6.35 -1.22
C ILE A 63 -1.45 -7.13 -0.06
N PHE A 64 -1.70 -8.44 0.07
CA PHE A 64 -1.13 -9.21 1.19
C PHE A 64 0.34 -9.54 0.98
N ARG A 65 0.78 -9.74 -0.26
CA ARG A 65 2.22 -9.87 -0.59
C ARG A 65 2.94 -8.54 -0.37
N PHE A 66 2.36 -7.43 -0.81
CA PHE A 66 2.89 -6.09 -0.56
C PHE A 66 3.00 -5.79 0.93
N LEU A 67 1.91 -5.97 1.67
CA LEU A 67 1.91 -5.76 3.12
C LEU A 67 2.91 -6.67 3.82
N ARG A 68 3.04 -7.94 3.40
CA ARG A 68 4.05 -8.84 3.96
C ARG A 68 5.46 -8.29 3.76
N GLY A 69 5.80 -7.85 2.55
CA GLY A 69 7.10 -7.24 2.26
C GLY A 69 7.39 -6.01 3.11
N TYR A 70 6.39 -5.13 3.24
CA TYR A 70 6.47 -3.95 4.09
C TYR A 70 6.74 -4.30 5.56
N LEU A 71 5.98 -5.24 6.13
CA LEU A 71 6.11 -5.63 7.53
C LEU A 71 7.44 -6.38 7.79
N VAL A 72 7.86 -7.26 6.89
CA VAL A 72 9.15 -7.96 6.99
C VAL A 72 10.29 -6.96 6.97
N ALA A 73 10.30 -6.01 6.02
CA ALA A 73 11.30 -4.94 5.98
C ALA A 73 11.34 -4.13 7.26
N SER A 74 10.18 -3.78 7.81
CA SER A 74 10.11 -3.04 9.06
C SER A 74 10.71 -3.78 10.26
N LEU A 75 10.66 -5.12 10.27
CA LEU A 75 11.23 -5.93 11.34
C LEU A 75 12.76 -6.04 11.25
N TRP A 76 13.31 -6.37 10.08
CA TRP A 76 14.76 -6.58 9.97
C TRP A 76 15.57 -5.28 9.88
N SER A 77 14.95 -4.15 9.52
CA SER A 77 15.65 -2.86 9.41
C SER A 77 15.47 -1.93 10.61
N SER A 78 14.54 -2.22 11.51
CA SER A 78 14.35 -1.48 12.77
C SER A 78 15.05 -2.23 13.91
N THR A 79 15.44 -1.49 14.96
CA THR A 79 16.18 -2.04 16.08
C THR A 79 15.49 -1.81 17.42
N ASP A 80 15.81 -2.63 18.41
CA ASP A 80 15.49 -2.37 19.82
C ASP A 80 16.40 -1.30 20.46
N ASP A 81 16.25 -1.12 21.78
CA ASP A 81 17.03 -0.14 22.56
C ASP A 81 18.52 -0.52 22.65
N GLU A 82 18.85 -1.79 22.44
CA GLU A 82 20.20 -2.33 22.39
C GLU A 82 20.84 -2.20 21.00
N GLY A 83 20.05 -1.82 19.98
CA GLY A 83 20.50 -1.69 18.59
C GLY A 83 20.48 -3.00 17.81
N GLU A 84 19.84 -4.04 18.35
CA GLU A 84 19.67 -5.32 17.67
C GLU A 84 18.43 -5.30 16.77
N PRO A 85 18.47 -5.91 15.57
CA PRO A 85 17.31 -6.02 14.69
C PRO A 85 16.10 -6.66 15.38
N LEU A 86 14.91 -6.09 15.19
CA LEU A 86 13.69 -6.59 15.83
C LEU A 86 13.28 -7.99 15.36
N ASP A 87 13.68 -8.41 14.16
CA ASP A 87 13.39 -9.74 13.63
C ASP A 87 14.17 -10.88 14.32
N ASN A 88 15.13 -10.56 15.20
CA ASN A 88 15.79 -11.54 16.05
C ASN A 88 14.81 -12.21 17.02
N ASP A 89 13.95 -11.41 17.67
CA ASP A 89 13.05 -11.87 18.74
C ASP A 89 11.56 -11.71 18.41
N PHE A 90 11.23 -10.91 17.39
CA PHE A 90 9.84 -10.61 17.02
C PHE A 90 9.53 -11.03 15.58
N GLY A 91 8.24 -11.26 15.34
CA GLY A 91 7.71 -11.49 13.99
C GLY A 91 6.44 -10.68 13.75
N ILE A 92 5.84 -10.84 12.57
CA ILE A 92 4.59 -10.16 12.19
C ILE A 92 3.47 -10.40 13.23
N THR A 93 3.44 -11.57 13.86
CA THR A 93 2.47 -11.93 14.89
C THR A 93 2.64 -11.14 16.19
N SER A 94 3.77 -10.45 16.38
CA SER A 94 4.06 -9.59 17.52
C SER A 94 3.60 -8.13 17.32
N ILE A 95 3.19 -7.76 16.10
CA ILE A 95 2.72 -6.40 15.78
C ILE A 95 1.32 -6.19 16.35
N ALA A 96 1.06 -5.05 16.99
CA ALA A 96 -0.26 -4.68 17.52
C ALA A 96 -1.34 -4.68 16.43
N THR A 97 -2.61 -4.88 16.80
CA THR A 97 -3.67 -5.01 15.79
C THR A 97 -3.90 -3.70 15.07
N GLU A 98 -3.88 -2.61 15.84
CA GLU A 98 -4.00 -1.22 15.39
C GLU A 98 -2.90 -0.89 14.38
N SER A 99 -1.65 -1.27 14.68
CA SER A 99 -0.52 -1.19 13.74
C SER A 99 -0.72 -1.99 12.46
N LEU A 100 -1.18 -3.23 12.54
CA LEU A 100 -1.43 -4.05 11.36
C LEU A 100 -2.49 -3.41 10.46
N LEU A 101 -3.54 -2.82 11.04
CA LEU A 101 -4.58 -2.10 10.30
C LEU A 101 -4.06 -0.81 9.69
N SER A 102 -3.24 -0.05 10.43
CA SER A 102 -2.58 1.17 9.92
C SER A 102 -1.69 0.86 8.72
N ALA A 103 -0.81 -0.15 8.86
CA ALA A 103 0.08 -0.58 7.78
C ALA A 103 -0.69 -1.09 6.56
N TRP A 104 -1.76 -1.87 6.77
CA TRP A 104 -2.63 -2.33 5.68
C TRP A 104 -3.27 -1.14 4.94
N ALA A 105 -3.83 -0.16 5.66
CA ALA A 105 -4.45 1.01 5.05
C ALA A 105 -3.44 1.87 4.26
N GLU A 106 -2.24 2.07 4.79
CA GLU A 106 -1.15 2.79 4.11
C GLU A 106 -0.68 2.04 2.86
N CYS A 107 -0.47 0.73 2.94
CA CYS A 107 -0.11 -0.09 1.77
C CYS A 107 -1.20 -0.05 0.69
N SER A 108 -2.46 -0.21 1.07
CA SER A 108 -3.61 -0.11 0.16
C SER A 108 -3.68 1.26 -0.52
N ARG A 109 -3.42 2.35 0.23
CA ARG A 109 -3.36 3.71 -0.35
C ARG A 109 -2.21 3.82 -1.34
N PHE A 110 -1.01 3.39 -0.97
CA PHE A 110 0.17 3.48 -1.83
C PHE A 110 -0.01 2.69 -3.13
N MET A 111 -0.53 1.46 -3.05
CA MET A 111 -0.81 0.64 -4.22
C MET A 111 -1.80 1.29 -5.17
N ARG A 112 -2.89 1.85 -4.64
CA ARG A 112 -3.92 2.53 -5.43
C ARG A 112 -3.41 3.80 -6.11
N GLU A 113 -2.53 4.55 -5.44
CA GLU A 113 -2.00 5.81 -5.98
C GLU A 113 -0.88 5.59 -7.02
N ASN A 114 -0.24 4.42 -7.02
CA ASN A 114 0.95 4.14 -7.84
C ASN A 114 0.83 2.86 -8.70
N GLU A 115 -0.40 2.39 -8.96
CA GLU A 115 -0.69 1.10 -9.62
C GLU A 115 0.13 0.88 -10.91
N THR A 116 0.30 1.92 -11.73
CA THR A 116 1.05 1.82 -13.00
C THR A 116 2.54 1.57 -12.78
N ASP A 117 3.17 2.32 -11.87
CA ASP A 117 4.61 2.25 -11.63
C ASP A 117 5.03 0.98 -10.87
N LEU A 118 4.10 0.38 -10.11
CA LEU A 118 4.36 -0.84 -9.33
C LEU A 118 4.55 -2.11 -10.18
N THR A 119 4.21 -2.07 -11.47
CA THR A 119 4.23 -3.25 -12.34
C THR A 119 5.62 -3.80 -12.67
N HIS A 120 6.68 -3.05 -12.35
CA HIS A 120 8.07 -3.40 -12.67
C HIS A 120 8.74 -4.34 -11.66
N LEU A 121 8.15 -4.51 -10.47
CA LEU A 121 8.62 -5.42 -9.41
C LEU A 121 7.47 -6.30 -8.94
N ASP A 122 7.76 -7.42 -8.29
CA ASP A 122 6.72 -8.15 -7.58
C ASP A 122 6.23 -7.39 -6.34
N ASP A 123 5.01 -7.71 -5.92
CA ASP A 123 4.30 -7.05 -4.82
C ASP A 123 5.14 -7.02 -3.53
N GLU A 124 5.84 -8.10 -3.20
CA GLU A 124 6.60 -8.20 -1.96
C GLU A 124 7.83 -7.30 -1.97
N HIS A 125 8.59 -7.25 -3.07
CA HIS A 125 9.69 -6.29 -3.22
C HIS A 125 9.19 -4.84 -3.22
N ASN A 126 8.05 -4.56 -3.84
CA ASN A 126 7.44 -3.23 -3.79
C ASN A 126 7.12 -2.80 -2.35
N GLY A 127 6.57 -3.71 -1.53
CA GLY A 127 6.30 -3.45 -0.12
C GLY A 127 7.56 -3.18 0.70
N GLN A 128 8.62 -3.97 0.49
CA GLN A 128 9.92 -3.76 1.13
C GLN A 128 10.50 -2.38 0.75
N ASN A 129 10.50 -2.06 -0.53
CA ASN A 129 11.05 -0.81 -1.04
C ASN A 129 10.27 0.41 -0.54
N LEU A 130 8.94 0.32 -0.37
CA LEU A 130 8.17 1.39 0.27
C LEU A 130 8.70 1.68 1.68
N TRP A 131 8.84 0.66 2.51
CA TRP A 131 9.34 0.81 3.88
C TRP A 131 10.76 1.42 3.90
N LEU A 132 11.70 0.82 3.18
CA LEU A 132 13.09 1.26 3.20
C LEU A 132 13.26 2.69 2.67
N THR A 133 12.48 3.05 1.65
CA THR A 133 12.48 4.39 1.07
C THR A 133 11.88 5.42 2.02
N ARG A 134 10.68 5.15 2.55
CA ARG A 134 9.98 6.12 3.42
C ARG A 134 10.76 6.39 4.70
N CYS A 135 11.46 5.38 5.23
CA CYS A 135 12.24 5.46 6.47
C CYS A 135 13.75 5.70 6.24
N ARG A 136 14.16 6.02 5.02
CA ARG A 136 15.54 6.45 4.69
C ARG A 136 16.65 5.46 5.10
N HIS A 137 16.40 4.16 5.06
CA HIS A 137 17.36 3.10 5.45
C HIS A 137 18.56 2.93 4.48
N GLY A 138 18.84 3.89 3.60
CA GLY A 138 19.95 3.85 2.64
C GLY A 138 19.77 2.88 1.47
N ALA A 139 18.62 2.22 1.38
CA ALA A 139 18.18 1.38 0.28
C ALA A 139 16.69 1.63 -0.01
N GLY A 140 16.20 1.14 -1.16
CA GLY A 140 14.81 1.27 -1.56
C GLY A 140 14.65 1.17 -3.07
N PHE A 141 13.61 1.81 -3.62
CA PHE A 141 13.30 1.74 -5.06
C PHE A 141 14.49 2.16 -5.94
N TRP A 142 15.25 3.19 -5.56
CA TRP A 142 16.42 3.65 -6.31
C TRP A 142 17.61 2.68 -6.31
N SER A 143 17.57 1.63 -5.48
CA SER A 143 18.61 0.60 -5.40
C SER A 143 18.34 -0.60 -6.32
N THR A 144 17.17 -0.63 -6.97
CA THR A 144 16.83 -1.63 -7.97
C THR A 144 17.60 -1.34 -9.26
N CYS A 145 18.60 -2.18 -9.56
CA CYS A 145 19.32 -2.11 -10.83
C CYS A 145 18.47 -2.70 -11.96
N THR A 146 18.24 -1.92 -13.01
CA THR A 146 17.52 -2.33 -14.23
C THR A 146 18.17 -1.70 -15.46
N ASP A 147 18.12 -2.37 -16.60
CA ASP A 147 18.52 -1.84 -17.92
C ASP A 147 17.33 -1.28 -18.72
N ASP A 148 16.13 -1.28 -18.13
CA ASP A 148 14.90 -0.73 -18.70
C ASP A 148 14.67 0.71 -18.22
N GLU A 149 14.76 1.68 -19.14
CA GLU A 149 14.52 3.12 -18.87
C GLU A 149 13.12 3.39 -18.29
N SER A 150 12.11 2.61 -18.67
CA SER A 150 10.76 2.76 -18.13
C SER A 150 10.68 2.31 -16.68
N ALA A 151 11.36 1.23 -16.33
CA ALA A 151 11.48 0.77 -14.96
C ALA A 151 12.28 1.75 -14.10
N GLU A 152 13.38 2.32 -14.61
CA GLU A 152 14.15 3.35 -13.92
C GLU A 152 13.28 4.59 -13.61
N TYR A 153 12.51 5.06 -14.59
CA TYR A 153 11.58 6.17 -14.39
C TYR A 153 10.51 5.84 -13.33
N ALA A 154 9.93 4.63 -13.38
CA ALA A 154 8.97 4.18 -12.37
C ALA A 154 9.59 4.14 -10.96
N MET A 155 10.82 3.64 -10.80
CA MET A 155 11.51 3.61 -9.50
C MET A 155 11.74 5.01 -8.94
N LEU A 156 12.05 6.00 -9.79
CA LEU A 156 12.17 7.40 -9.39
C LEU A 156 10.83 7.97 -8.90
N GLN A 157 9.73 7.67 -9.61
CA GLN A 157 8.39 8.11 -9.23
C GLN A 157 7.95 7.49 -7.90
N LEU A 158 8.15 6.19 -7.73
CA LEU A 158 7.88 5.48 -6.46
C LEU A 158 8.74 5.99 -5.32
N THR A 159 9.99 6.39 -5.59
CA THR A 159 10.85 7.03 -4.59
C THR A 159 10.26 8.35 -4.10
N HIS A 160 9.80 9.20 -5.02
CA HIS A 160 9.13 10.46 -4.67
C HIS A 160 7.82 10.23 -3.91
N ALA A 161 6.99 9.29 -4.36
CA ALA A 161 5.72 8.95 -3.71
C ALA A 161 5.94 8.45 -2.28
N SER A 162 6.93 7.57 -2.08
CA SER A 162 7.26 6.99 -0.77
C SER A 162 7.66 8.05 0.26
N HIS A 163 8.41 9.08 -0.14
CA HIS A 163 8.73 10.20 0.75
C HIS A 163 7.49 11.01 1.16
N GLY A 164 6.46 11.05 0.32
CA GLY A 164 5.18 11.70 0.64
C GLY A 164 4.39 11.03 1.76
N PHE A 165 4.66 9.74 2.02
CA PHE A 165 4.05 8.99 3.12
C PHE A 165 4.74 9.26 4.47
N GLY A 166 5.89 9.93 4.46
CA GLY A 166 6.64 10.28 5.67
C GLY A 166 7.31 9.10 6.36
N GLU A 167 8.28 9.44 7.20
CA GLU A 167 9.04 8.53 8.03
C GLU A 167 8.22 8.12 9.26
N ILE A 168 8.29 6.84 9.61
CA ILE A 168 7.64 6.27 10.79
C ILE A 168 8.56 5.24 11.43
N ASP A 169 8.36 5.00 12.71
CA ASP A 169 9.16 4.05 13.49
C ASP A 169 8.34 2.81 13.80
N LEU A 170 9.00 1.65 13.84
CA LEU A 170 8.49 0.44 14.49
C LEU A 170 9.19 0.28 15.84
N TYR A 171 8.44 0.27 16.94
CA TYR A 171 9.01 0.24 18.29
C TYR A 171 8.23 -0.71 19.21
N ILE A 172 8.87 -1.11 20.31
CA ILE A 172 8.26 -1.97 21.34
C ILE A 172 7.43 -1.10 22.30
N GLY A 173 6.12 -1.34 22.36
CA GLY A 173 5.20 -0.65 23.26
C GLY A 173 5.17 -1.23 24.68
N ASP A 174 4.46 -0.54 25.57
CA ASP A 174 4.28 -0.95 26.97
C ASP A 174 3.57 -2.30 27.12
N ASP A 175 2.75 -2.68 26.13
CA ASP A 175 2.04 -3.96 26.07
C ASP A 175 2.90 -5.12 25.54
N LYS A 176 4.20 -4.86 25.31
CA LYS A 176 5.18 -5.80 24.75
C LYS A 176 4.88 -6.23 23.31
N LYS A 177 4.12 -5.44 22.56
CA LYS A 177 3.94 -5.59 21.12
C LYS A 177 4.68 -4.52 20.34
N LEU A 178 4.77 -4.73 19.04
CA LEU A 178 5.35 -3.75 18.12
C LEU A 178 4.29 -2.78 17.62
N HIS A 179 4.62 -1.49 17.63
CA HIS A 179 3.77 -0.38 17.24
C HIS A 179 4.44 0.49 16.17
N PHE A 180 3.67 0.91 15.18
CA PHE A 180 4.04 1.97 14.25
C PHE A 180 3.70 3.33 14.85
N SER A 181 4.59 4.32 14.69
CA SER A 181 4.38 5.65 15.27
C SER A 181 3.21 6.45 14.64
N ASN A 182 2.57 5.93 13.59
CA ASN A 182 1.46 6.56 12.89
C ASN A 182 0.06 5.95 13.16
N GLU A 183 -0.09 5.07 14.15
CA GLU A 183 -1.36 4.37 14.47
C GLU A 183 -2.60 5.29 14.60
N GLY A 184 -2.42 6.57 14.93
CA GLY A 184 -3.51 7.55 15.10
C GLY A 184 -3.77 8.49 13.91
N GLY A 185 -3.01 8.37 12.81
CA GLY A 185 -3.10 9.27 11.66
C GLY A 185 -4.21 8.96 10.65
N ILE A 186 -4.97 7.89 10.86
CA ILE A 186 -5.97 7.34 9.91
C ILE A 186 -7.39 7.48 10.47
N VAL A 187 -7.74 8.65 11.02
CA VAL A 187 -9.11 8.98 11.45
C VAL A 187 -9.67 10.13 10.63
#